data_AF-G0H440-F1
#
_entry.id   AF-G0H440-F1
#
_cell.length_a   1.000
_cell.length_b   1.000
_cell.length_c   1.000
_cell.angle_alpha   90.00
_cell.angle_beta   90.00
_cell.angle_gamma   90.00
#
_symmetry.space_group_name_H-M   'P 1'
#
loop_
_entity.id
_entity.type
_entity.pdbx_description
1 polymer ?
#
loop_
_entity_poly.entity_id
_entity_poly.type
_entity_poly.pdbx_seq_one_letter_code
_entity_poly.pdbx_strand_id
1 'polypeptide(L)'
;MSVIDFNKLPKPARVNLSYGRVVAYPHKKTHDCKEQIINEFDPKHAGYVLFESYANCPSRDLSKQVYLTHMDTLMIIKAYEEDKRFKTAINEGCHVNACDELKRLRSTGASLATLQSAGKDYGLCESEIVEIFQSGYR
;
A
#
# COMPACT_ATOMS: atom_id res chain seq x y z
N MET A 1 30.70 15.47 24.82
CA MET A 1 29.65 15.36 23.79
C MET A 1 29.85 14.05 23.05
N SER A 2 29.03 13.04 23.32
CA SER A 2 29.05 11.80 22.54
C SER A 2 28.53 12.08 21.13
N VAL A 3 29.26 11.63 20.11
CA VAL A 3 28.82 11.72 18.72
C VAL A 3 27.64 10.76 18.56
N ILE A 4 26.47 11.30 18.22
CA ILE A 4 25.29 10.47 17.91
C ILE A 4 25.59 9.75 16.60
N ASP A 5 25.60 8.42 16.65
CA ASP A 5 25.74 7.58 15.47
C ASP A 5 24.37 7.42 14.80
N PHE A 6 24.12 8.24 13.78
CA PHE A 6 22.88 8.23 13.00
C PHE A 6 22.58 6.89 12.33
N ASN A 7 23.57 6.02 12.15
CA ASN A 7 23.37 4.69 11.56
C ASN A 7 22.79 3.68 12.56
N LYS A 8 22.90 3.95 13.87
CA LYS A 8 22.38 3.08 14.93
C LYS A 8 20.96 3.44 15.37
N LEU A 9 20.37 4.47 14.77
CA LEU A 9 19.00 4.89 15.10
C LEU A 9 18.00 3.94 14.43
N PRO A 10 16.93 3.54 15.12
CA PRO A 10 15.86 2.76 14.50
C PRO A 10 15.22 3.58 13.38
N LYS A 11 15.29 3.08 12.14
CA LYS A 11 14.73 3.74 10.96
C LYS A 11 13.35 3.17 10.67
N PRO A 12 12.42 3.97 10.12
CA PRO A 12 11.15 3.45 9.65
C PRO A 12 11.35 2.35 8.61
N ALA A 13 10.57 1.27 8.71
CA ALA A 13 10.52 0.24 7.69
C ALA A 13 9.49 0.66 6.62
N ARG A 14 9.86 0.56 5.34
CA ARG A 14 9.03 1.02 4.23
C ARG A 14 8.84 -0.06 3.18
N VAL A 15 7.59 -0.23 2.75
CA VAL A 15 7.20 -1.04 1.59
C VAL A 15 6.55 -0.11 0.56
N ASN A 16 6.95 -0.21 -0.71
CA ASN A 16 6.34 0.55 -1.80
C ASN A 16 5.32 -0.33 -2.53
N LEU A 17 4.13 0.22 -2.77
CA LEU A 17 2.98 -0.45 -3.39
C LEU A 17 2.55 0.26 -4.68
N SER A 18 3.50 0.50 -5.59
CA SER A 18 3.34 1.25 -6.87
C SER A 18 2.72 2.64 -6.71
N TYR A 19 1.39 2.71 -6.55
CA TYR A 19 0.61 3.91 -6.29
C TYR A 19 0.52 4.29 -4.80
N GLY A 20 1.19 3.55 -3.93
CA GLY A 20 1.21 3.84 -2.50
C GLY A 20 2.47 3.39 -1.80
N ARG A 21 2.50 3.58 -0.48
CA ARG A 21 3.51 3.03 0.41
C ARG A 21 2.92 2.74 1.78
N VAL A 22 3.52 1.77 2.45
CA VAL A 22 3.29 1.50 3.86
C VAL A 22 4.59 1.80 4.61
N VAL A 23 4.50 2.60 5.68
CA VAL A 23 5.65 2.98 6.49
C VAL A 23 5.36 2.65 7.95
N ALA A 24 6.10 1.71 8.53
CA ALA A 24 6.05 1.43 9.96
C ALA A 24 7.07 2.30 10.69
N TYR A 25 6.58 3.29 11.44
CA TYR A 25 7.43 4.15 12.24
C TYR A 25 7.78 3.45 13.56
N PRO A 26 9.03 3.55 14.04
CA PRO A 26 9.43 2.91 15.30
C PRO A 26 8.51 3.29 16.47
N HIS A 27 8.23 2.33 17.35
CA HIS A 27 7.44 2.57 18.55
C HIS A 27 8.19 3.44 19.57
N LYS A 28 7.50 4.41 20.19
CA LYS A 28 8.05 5.17 21.32
C LYS A 28 8.18 4.23 22.53
N LYS A 29 9.39 3.97 23.02
CA LYS A 29 9.57 3.28 24.31
C LYS A 29 9.41 4.31 25.43
N THR A 30 8.28 4.31 26.12
CA THR A 30 8.15 5.00 27.41
C THR A 30 8.57 4.04 28.51
N HIS A 31 9.84 4.10 28.93
CA HIS A 31 10.26 3.53 30.21
C HIS A 31 10.59 4.69 31.15
N ASP A 32 9.92 4.69 32.31
CA ASP A 32 10.24 5.47 33.52
C ASP A 32 10.40 6.98 33.38
N CYS A 33 9.28 7.72 33.29
CA CYS A 33 9.10 9.14 33.69
C CYS A 33 10.26 10.14 33.40
N LYS A 34 11.09 9.85 32.42
CA LYS A 34 12.16 10.70 31.90
C LYS A 34 11.99 10.66 30.39
N GLU A 35 11.63 11.79 29.83
CA GLU A 35 11.55 11.98 28.38
C GLU A 35 12.87 11.56 27.74
N GLN A 36 12.87 10.37 27.13
CA GLN A 36 13.94 10.00 26.22
C GLN A 36 13.49 10.45 24.84
N ILE A 37 14.23 11.41 24.27
CA ILE A 37 14.13 11.76 22.86
C ILE A 37 14.59 10.52 22.07
N ILE A 38 13.62 9.70 21.69
CA ILE A 38 13.84 8.57 20.79
C ILE A 38 13.79 9.16 19.39
N ASN A 39 14.96 9.56 18.89
CA ASN A 39 15.28 9.85 17.49
C ASN A 39 14.06 10.06 16.60
N GLU A 40 13.42 11.21 16.79
CA GLU A 40 12.19 11.56 16.12
C GLU A 40 12.49 11.85 14.65
N PHE A 41 12.27 10.85 13.79
CA PHE A 41 12.09 11.12 12.36
C PHE A 41 10.75 11.82 12.11
N ASP A 42 9.76 11.61 12.99
CA ASP A 42 8.51 12.38 13.08
C ASP A 42 7.87 12.24 14.49
N PRO A 43 7.94 13.29 15.35
CA PRO A 43 7.40 13.29 16.71
C PRO A 43 5.91 12.98 16.78
N LYS A 44 5.17 13.45 15.76
CA LYS A 44 3.71 13.41 15.72
C LYS A 44 3.17 12.04 15.33
N HIS A 45 3.99 11.24 14.63
CA HIS A 45 3.56 9.97 14.02
C HIS A 45 4.38 8.75 14.45
N ALA A 46 5.31 8.89 15.40
CA ALA A 46 6.03 7.75 15.97
C ALA A 46 5.07 6.81 16.75
N GLY A 47 5.24 5.49 16.58
CA GLY A 47 4.32 4.47 17.10
C GLY A 47 3.18 4.04 16.17
N TYR A 48 3.14 4.53 14.95
CA TYR A 48 2.09 4.21 13.97
C TYR A 48 2.64 3.57 12.69
N VAL A 49 1.74 2.91 11.95
CA VAL A 49 1.92 2.48 10.57
C VAL A 49 1.10 3.43 9.68
N LEU A 50 1.79 4.10 8.77
CA LEU A 50 1.19 4.96 7.75
C LEU A 50 0.90 4.14 6.51
N PHE A 51 -0.36 4.19 6.06
CA PHE A 51 -0.78 3.78 4.73
C PHE A 51 -1.01 5.03 3.91
N GLU A 52 -0.22 5.21 2.86
CA GLU A 52 -0.38 6.33 1.93
C GLU A 52 -0.64 5.79 0.53
N SER A 53 -1.63 6.35 -0.14
CA SER A 53 -1.94 6.03 -1.54
C SER A 53 -2.32 7.29 -2.30
N TYR A 54 -1.70 7.48 -3.46
CA TYR A 54 -2.10 8.49 -4.45
C TYR A 54 -2.92 7.88 -5.58
N ALA A 55 -3.33 6.61 -5.45
CA ALA A 55 -4.24 5.99 -6.41
C ALA A 55 -5.53 6.82 -6.53
N ASN A 56 -5.92 7.14 -7.76
CA ASN A 56 -7.07 7.98 -8.10
C ASN A 56 -7.03 9.40 -7.50
N CYS A 57 -5.85 9.93 -7.18
CA CYS A 57 -5.69 11.32 -6.73
C CYS A 57 -5.20 12.21 -7.89
N PRO A 58 -5.70 13.46 -8.04
CA PRO A 58 -5.27 14.38 -9.10
C PRO A 58 -3.79 14.78 -9.00
N SER A 59 -3.24 14.77 -7.80
CA SER A 59 -1.82 15.02 -7.53
C SER A 59 -1.36 14.19 -6.32
N ARG A 60 -0.03 14.01 -6.20
CA ARG A 60 0.59 13.33 -5.06
C ARG A 60 0.36 14.05 -3.74
N ASP A 61 0.22 15.37 -3.76
CA ASP A 61 -0.01 16.17 -2.54
C ASP A 61 -1.41 15.93 -1.94
N LEU A 62 -2.33 15.37 -2.74
CA LEU A 62 -3.67 14.97 -2.33
C LEU A 62 -3.77 13.48 -1.99
N SER A 63 -2.62 12.84 -1.70
CA SER A 63 -2.59 11.43 -1.31
C SER A 63 -3.48 11.17 -0.11
N LYS A 64 -4.23 10.07 -0.16
CA LYS A 64 -4.99 9.57 0.98
C LYS A 64 -4.01 8.97 1.97
N GLN A 65 -4.10 9.41 3.22
CA GLN A 65 -3.24 8.93 4.31
C GLN A 65 -4.11 8.39 5.43
N VAL A 66 -3.73 7.22 5.95
CA VAL A 66 -4.33 6.61 7.14
C VAL A 66 -3.21 6.24 8.10
N TYR A 67 -3.35 6.68 9.35
CA TYR A 67 -2.41 6.37 10.43
C TYR A 67 -3.06 5.33 11.34
N LEU A 68 -2.47 4.15 11.42
CA LEU A 68 -2.96 3.03 12.24
C LEU A 68 -1.95 2.70 13.32
N THR A 69 -2.38 2.21 14.48
CA THR A 69 -1.40 1.65 15.42
C THR A 69 -0.80 0.36 14.86
N HIS A 70 0.31 -0.07 15.44
CA HIS A 70 0.90 -1.37 15.10
C HIS A 70 -0.06 -2.53 15.39
N MET A 71 -0.86 -2.41 16.46
CA MET A 71 -1.85 -3.41 16.83
C MET A 71 -2.99 -3.47 15.81
N ASP A 72 -3.55 -2.33 15.42
CA ASP A 72 -4.63 -2.27 14.41
C ASP A 72 -4.18 -2.87 13.08
N THR A 73 -2.96 -2.53 12.65
CA THR A 73 -2.38 -3.08 11.42
C THR A 73 -2.26 -4.60 11.49
N LEU A 74 -1.77 -5.13 12.61
CA LEU A 74 -1.67 -6.58 12.82
C LEU A 74 -3.06 -7.24 12.85
N MET A 75 -4.04 -6.61 13.49
CA MET A 75 -5.41 -7.13 13.52
C MET A 75 -6.05 -7.15 12.13
N ILE A 76 -5.81 -6.16 11.28
CA ILE A 76 -6.29 -6.15 9.88
C ILE A 76 -5.66 -7.29 9.09
N ILE A 77 -4.35 -7.53 9.23
CA ILE A 77 -3.66 -8.64 8.56
C ILE A 77 -4.26 -9.98 9.00
N LYS A 78 -4.42 -10.18 10.31
CA LYS A 78 -5.06 -11.40 10.84
C LYS A 78 -6.50 -11.55 10.37
N ALA A 79 -7.27 -10.47 10.35
CA ALA A 79 -8.64 -10.51 9.82
C ALA A 79 -8.66 -10.96 8.35
N TYR A 80 -7.71 -10.50 7.52
CA TYR A 80 -7.59 -10.97 6.13
C TYR A 80 -7.19 -12.46 6.03
N GLU A 81 -6.40 -12.97 6.98
CA GLU A 81 -5.98 -14.37 7.01
C GLU A 81 -7.07 -15.32 7.53
N GLU A 82 -7.82 -14.89 8.55
CA GLU A 82 -8.72 -15.75 9.36
C GLU A 82 -10.21 -15.57 8.99
N ASP A 83 -10.65 -14.35 8.64
CA ASP A 83 -12.04 -14.08 8.28
C ASP A 83 -12.25 -14.26 6.76
N LYS A 84 -12.90 -15.38 6.40
CA LYS A 84 -13.20 -15.71 5.00
C LYS A 84 -14.04 -14.64 4.31
N ARG A 85 -15.02 -14.04 4.99
CA ARG A 85 -15.90 -13.02 4.39
C ARG A 85 -15.13 -11.75 4.09
N PHE A 86 -14.30 -11.32 5.05
CA PHE A 86 -13.45 -10.15 4.87
C PHE A 86 -12.43 -10.37 3.74
N LYS A 87 -11.76 -11.53 3.74
CA LYS A 87 -10.83 -11.94 2.67
C LYS A 87 -11.48 -11.93 1.29
N THR A 88 -12.67 -12.54 1.15
CA THR A 88 -13.40 -12.57 -0.12
C THR A 88 -13.71 -11.15 -0.60
N ALA A 89 -14.23 -10.28 0.27
CA ALA A 89 -14.56 -8.90 -0.11
C ALA A 89 -13.32 -8.11 -0.58
N ILE A 90 -12.18 -8.28 0.09
CA ILE A 90 -10.91 -7.66 -0.32
C ILE A 90 -10.44 -8.19 -1.68
N ASN A 91 -10.50 -9.51 -1.89
CA ASN A 91 -10.05 -10.12 -3.14
C ASN A 91 -10.94 -9.75 -4.34
N GLU A 92 -12.25 -9.73 -4.14
CA GLU A 92 -13.20 -9.28 -5.17
C GLU A 92 -12.93 -7.82 -5.55
N GLY A 93 -12.76 -6.93 -4.56
CA GLY A 93 -12.41 -5.53 -4.83
C GLY A 93 -11.06 -5.36 -5.54
N CYS A 94 -10.06 -6.14 -5.14
CA CYS A 94 -8.74 -6.17 -5.81
C CYS A 94 -8.87 -6.58 -7.28
N HIS A 95 -9.64 -7.64 -7.55
CA HIS A 95 -9.89 -8.14 -8.89
C HIS A 95 -10.61 -7.11 -9.77
N VAL A 96 -11.65 -6.44 -9.24
CA VAL A 96 -12.35 -5.36 -9.96
C VAL A 96 -11.39 -4.22 -10.29
N ASN A 97 -10.56 -3.78 -9.34
CA ASN A 97 -9.56 -2.73 -9.57
C ASN A 97 -8.54 -3.11 -10.65
N ALA A 98 -8.08 -4.37 -10.66
CA ALA A 98 -7.17 -4.89 -11.68
C ALA A 98 -7.79 -4.82 -13.09
N CYS A 99 -9.05 -5.26 -13.22
CA CYS A 99 -9.80 -5.15 -14.47
C CYS A 99 -9.96 -3.70 -14.93
N ASP A 100 -10.28 -2.78 -14.03
CA ASP A 100 -10.47 -1.37 -14.37
C ASP A 100 -9.16 -0.68 -14.77
N GLU A 101 -8.05 -0.98 -14.09
CA GLU A 101 -6.73 -0.48 -14.48
C GLU A 101 -6.31 -1.03 -15.85
N LEU A 102 -6.59 -2.31 -16.14
CA LEU A 102 -6.29 -2.90 -17.44
C LEU A 102 -7.14 -2.28 -18.56
N LYS A 103 -8.42 -1.97 -18.30
CA LYS A 103 -9.28 -1.21 -19.22
C LYS A 103 -8.75 0.21 -19.48
N ARG A 104 -8.27 0.90 -18.44
CA ARG A 104 -7.61 2.21 -18.58
C ARG A 104 -6.35 2.10 -19.43
N LEU A 105 -5.49 1.13 -19.17
CA LEU A 105 -4.28 0.91 -19.96
C LEU A 105 -4.61 0.61 -21.43
N ARG A 106 -5.63 -0.20 -21.68
CA ARG A 106 -6.12 -0.44 -23.04
C ARG A 106 -6.57 0.84 -23.74
N SER A 107 -7.25 1.74 -23.02
CA SER A 107 -7.74 3.00 -23.58
C SER A 107 -6.63 3.92 -24.11
N THR A 108 -5.37 3.71 -23.68
CA THR A 108 -4.20 4.42 -24.22
C THR A 108 -3.68 3.83 -25.53
N GLY A 109 -4.34 2.83 -26.11
CA GLY A 109 -3.90 2.12 -27.31
C GLY A 109 -2.88 1.01 -27.04
N ALA A 110 -2.77 0.52 -25.81
CA ALA A 110 -1.84 -0.55 -25.46
C ALA A 110 -2.11 -1.83 -26.27
N SER A 111 -1.04 -2.48 -26.72
CA SER A 111 -1.11 -3.73 -27.49
C SER A 111 -1.60 -4.90 -26.62
N LEU A 112 -2.10 -5.97 -27.25
CA LEU A 112 -2.49 -7.20 -26.54
C LEU A 112 -1.33 -7.76 -25.70
N ALA A 113 -0.11 -7.77 -26.23
CA ALA A 113 1.08 -8.24 -25.50
C ALA A 113 1.34 -7.40 -24.24
N THR A 114 1.15 -6.08 -24.32
CA THR A 114 1.27 -5.17 -23.18
C THR A 114 0.20 -5.47 -22.12
N LEU A 115 -1.05 -5.69 -22.54
CA LEU A 115 -2.14 -6.05 -21.62
C LEU A 115 -1.94 -7.43 -20.99
N GLN A 116 -1.40 -8.40 -21.73
CA GLN A 116 -1.05 -9.72 -21.19
C GLN A 116 0.02 -9.63 -20.11
N SER A 117 1.06 -8.81 -20.33
CA SER A 117 2.08 -8.56 -19.32
C SER A 117 1.49 -7.91 -18.06
N ALA A 118 0.78 -6.79 -18.22
CA ALA A 118 0.21 -6.04 -17.10
C ALA A 118 -0.88 -6.83 -16.36
N GLY A 119 -1.78 -7.51 -17.09
CA GLY A 119 -2.86 -8.31 -16.53
C GLY A 119 -2.34 -9.50 -15.72
N LYS A 120 -1.25 -10.13 -16.18
CA LYS A 120 -0.57 -11.19 -15.41
C LYS A 120 0.02 -10.65 -14.10
N ASP A 121 0.65 -9.48 -14.14
CA ASP A 121 1.17 -8.82 -12.94
C ASP A 121 0.05 -8.45 -11.95
N TYR A 122 -1.17 -8.19 -12.45
CA TYR A 122 -2.36 -7.96 -11.63
C TYR A 122 -3.08 -9.24 -11.19
N GLY A 123 -2.63 -10.42 -11.62
CA GLY A 123 -3.23 -11.70 -11.25
C GLY A 123 -4.52 -12.05 -12.00
N LEU A 124 -4.77 -11.43 -13.16
CA LEU A 124 -5.91 -11.75 -14.03
C LEU A 124 -5.61 -12.99 -14.89
N CYS A 125 -6.64 -13.77 -15.23
CA CYS A 125 -6.48 -14.90 -16.13
C CYS A 125 -6.52 -14.47 -17.60
N GLU A 126 -5.99 -15.32 -18.49
CA GLU A 126 -5.82 -14.97 -19.90
C GLU A 126 -7.15 -14.68 -20.61
N SER A 127 -8.23 -15.40 -20.27
CA SER A 127 -9.56 -15.15 -20.83
C SER A 127 -10.09 -13.76 -20.49
N GLU A 128 -9.88 -13.29 -19.27
CA GLU A 128 -10.30 -11.94 -18.84
C GLU A 128 -9.51 -10.85 -19.57
N ILE A 129 -8.21 -11.07 -19.74
CA ILE A 129 -7.35 -10.12 -20.47
C ILE A 129 -7.78 -10.02 -21.93
N VAL A 130 -8.05 -11.17 -22.58
CA VAL A 130 -8.52 -11.22 -23.97
C VAL A 130 -9.90 -10.57 -24.11
N GLU A 131 -10.81 -10.83 -23.18
CA GLU A 131 -12.13 -10.19 -23.15
C GLU A 131 -11.98 -8.67 -23.02
N ILE A 132 -11.14 -8.19 -22.11
CA ILE A 132 -10.83 -6.77 -21.95
C ILE A 132 -10.19 -6.21 -23.23
N PHE A 133 -9.34 -6.94 -23.95
CA PHE A 133 -8.75 -6.49 -25.21
C PHE A 133 -9.73 -6.49 -26.40
N GLN A 134 -10.74 -7.36 -26.40
CA GLN A 134 -11.71 -7.48 -27.49
C GLN A 134 -12.91 -6.55 -27.34
N SER A 135 -13.30 -6.20 -26.12
CA SER A 135 -14.48 -5.39 -25.77
C SER A 135 -14.38 -3.91 -26.17
N GLY A 136 -13.84 -3.58 -27.35
CA GLY A 136 -13.42 -2.20 -27.72
C GLY A 136 -14.55 -1.30 -28.11
N TYR A 137 -14.63 -0.13 -27.46
CA TYR A 137 -15.55 0.99 -27.68
C TYR A 137 -16.90 0.59 -28.28
N ARG A 138 -17.82 0.16 -27.41
CA ARG A 138 -19.21 0.59 -27.55
C ARG A 138 -19.41 1.87 -26.76
#